data_AF-A0A1C5DPX0-F1
#
_entry.id   AF-A0A1C5DPX0-F1
#
_cell.length_a   1.000
_cell.length_b   1.000
_cell.length_c   1.000
_cell.angle_alpha   90.00
_cell.angle_beta   90.00
_cell.angle_gamma   90.00
#
_symmetry.space_group_name_H-M   'P 1'
#
loop_
_entity.id
_entity.type
_entity.pdbx_description
1 polymer ?
#
loop_
_entity_poly.entity_id
_entity_poly.type
_entity_poly.pdbx_seq_one_letter_code
_entity_poly.pdbx_strand_id
1 'polypeptide(L)'
;GGRPAPANAEEAYELAAPGSPVVLEWKSPELTLRLRCLRTTGGITDTLGIDPKARPRGKALETGINTRRKAAEEFLTKDGADPLCPGFALVEIDRRQDFAHRLDDPKYALRLGCADAGVLTQFALVPKKAKGHNTEKNLLHRVHSGWEDALRQYGVRVLPEHTLGEALPEDLRYVATYMVKRRKDGPTRLPRHTPVAVMVTPLAPGSGLAAVAGWDERTGRWIPYPRFLLGLVKTAEIPEVSEPAGADTAPVSEASAFVPRQRSKYRIWHQNMDQQRKATARYLQKMIRSLRGRPTVLLTHSQNSRLHWPWLQDGQTERDLIKTGHAQPVGLDPDLRLVRVRTAVGRETPQWWGNAAPGEVNGLPQGLWTEDEDAIRSSGRIFYSTTPKAGTFRDSAVEADKIAPRPLRQGPNKGKPTIDTHIPAWNPGLVEIAVLGCHLNAGDSPEALALAVHQLRQAPDYLDALSLPLPLHLASLAQHYVLPTVAEGEDESVEEPAADKTESTVDGQRVVAALGLITEEADTEPADVDPEYAEDPGLAQAPEDEQLALFS
;
A
#
# COMPACT_ATOMS: atom_id res chain seq x y z
N GLY A 1 -12.64 29.82 -17.56
CA GLY A 1 -11.17 29.89 -17.70
C GLY A 1 -10.83 29.58 -19.13
N GLY A 2 -10.14 30.49 -19.83
CA GLY A 2 -9.80 30.30 -21.24
C GLY A 2 -8.67 29.29 -21.39
N ARG A 3 -8.94 28.16 -22.06
CA ARG A 3 -7.89 27.23 -22.48
C ARG A 3 -7.05 27.95 -23.55
N PRO A 4 -5.71 28.06 -23.39
CA PRO A 4 -4.88 28.60 -24.46
C PRO A 4 -5.04 27.75 -25.73
N ALA A 5 -4.85 28.36 -26.90
CA ALA A 5 -4.84 27.61 -28.16
C ALA A 5 -3.76 26.50 -28.09
N PRO A 6 -4.05 25.27 -28.57
CA PRO A 6 -3.23 24.09 -28.29
C PRO A 6 -1.76 24.22 -28.71
N ALA A 7 -1.46 24.88 -29.84
CA ALA A 7 -0.08 25.07 -30.31
C ALA A 7 0.76 25.98 -29.37
N ASN A 8 0.16 27.03 -28.80
CA ASN A 8 0.84 27.92 -27.87
C ASN A 8 1.02 27.28 -26.48
N ALA A 9 0.20 26.28 -26.15
CA ALA A 9 0.28 25.57 -24.87
C ALA A 9 1.45 24.56 -24.85
N GLU A 10 1.74 23.93 -26.00
CA GLU A 10 2.85 22.99 -26.15
C GLU A 10 4.20 23.71 -26.12
N GLU A 11 4.37 24.82 -26.84
CA GLU A 11 5.58 25.65 -26.77
C GLU A 11 5.82 26.20 -25.36
N ALA A 12 4.77 26.65 -24.67
CA ALA A 12 4.87 27.13 -23.30
C ALA A 12 5.27 26.01 -22.32
N TYR A 13 4.80 24.77 -22.56
CA TYR A 13 5.17 23.61 -21.75
C TYR A 13 6.63 23.18 -21.99
N GLU A 14 7.11 23.24 -23.24
CA GLU A 14 8.50 22.91 -23.58
C GLU A 14 9.52 23.83 -22.87
N LEU A 15 9.13 25.07 -22.60
CA LEU A 15 9.91 26.06 -21.85
C LEU A 15 9.66 26.03 -20.33
N ALA A 16 8.72 25.20 -19.85
CA ALA A 16 8.38 25.15 -18.44
C ALA A 16 9.54 24.57 -17.61
N ALA A 17 9.88 25.27 -16.54
CA ALA A 17 10.93 24.88 -15.59
C ALA A 17 10.49 25.19 -14.16
N PRO A 18 11.13 24.62 -13.13
CA PRO A 18 10.87 24.99 -11.74
C PRO A 18 10.90 26.50 -11.52
N GLY A 19 9.82 27.04 -10.94
CA GLY A 19 9.65 28.48 -10.69
C GLY A 19 9.03 29.24 -11.86
N SER A 20 8.87 28.61 -13.02
CA SER A 20 8.16 29.15 -14.18
C SER A 20 7.31 28.06 -14.88
N PRO A 21 6.32 27.46 -14.19
CA PRO A 21 5.45 26.45 -14.80
C PRO A 21 4.38 27.08 -15.68
N VAL A 22 3.81 26.25 -16.57
CA VAL A 22 2.50 26.55 -17.17
C VAL A 22 1.42 26.30 -16.12
N VAL A 23 0.65 27.33 -15.77
CA VAL A 23 -0.41 27.22 -14.76
C VAL A 23 -1.78 27.16 -15.43
N LEU A 24 -2.54 26.10 -15.11
CA LEU A 24 -3.95 25.98 -15.45
C LEU A 24 -4.78 26.14 -14.16
N GLU A 25 -5.81 26.99 -14.20
CA GLU A 25 -6.63 27.30 -13.03
C GLU A 25 -8.12 27.10 -13.33
N TRP A 26 -8.79 26.35 -12.45
CA TRP A 26 -10.24 26.16 -12.43
C TRP A 26 -10.79 26.63 -11.08
N LYS A 27 -11.94 27.31 -11.10
CA LYS A 27 -12.62 27.80 -9.90
C LYS A 27 -14.03 27.26 -9.84
N SER A 28 -14.41 26.73 -8.69
CA SER A 28 -15.79 26.53 -8.26
C SER A 28 -16.03 27.34 -6.97
N PRO A 29 -17.28 27.46 -6.49
CA PRO A 29 -17.56 28.08 -5.19
C PRO A 29 -16.83 27.41 -4.02
N GLU A 30 -16.61 26.09 -4.11
CA GLU A 30 -16.06 25.26 -3.04
C GLU A 30 -14.53 25.13 -3.11
N LEU A 31 -13.94 25.20 -4.31
CA LEU A 31 -12.50 24.99 -4.48
C LEU A 31 -11.90 25.76 -5.66
N THR A 32 -10.61 26.09 -5.53
CA THR A 32 -9.77 26.54 -6.64
C THR A 32 -8.72 25.47 -6.91
N LEU A 33 -8.77 24.87 -8.10
CA LEU A 33 -7.77 23.90 -8.55
C LEU A 33 -6.73 24.63 -9.39
N ARG A 34 -5.46 24.54 -8.99
CA ARG A 34 -4.31 25.02 -9.76
C ARG A 34 -3.44 23.84 -10.14
N LEU A 35 -3.35 23.56 -11.44
CA LEU A 35 -2.40 22.60 -11.98
C LEU A 35 -1.17 23.34 -12.48
N ARG A 36 -0.01 22.98 -11.95
CA ARG A 36 1.30 23.47 -12.38
C ARG A 36 1.91 22.40 -13.28
N CYS A 37 1.96 22.67 -14.58
CA CYS A 37 2.55 21.77 -15.55
C CYS A 37 4.05 22.09 -15.68
N LEU A 38 4.87 21.09 -15.34
CA LEU A 38 6.33 21.17 -15.37
C LEU A 38 6.88 20.07 -16.26
N ARG A 39 7.90 20.41 -17.05
CA ARG A 39 8.70 19.41 -17.73
C ARG A 39 9.69 18.80 -16.73
N THR A 40 9.86 17.49 -16.79
CA THR A 40 10.84 16.76 -15.97
C THR A 40 12.27 16.99 -16.49
N THR A 41 12.85 18.16 -16.20
CA THR A 41 14.22 18.51 -16.60
C THR A 41 15.27 17.88 -15.68
N GLY A 42 16.52 17.79 -16.14
CA GLY A 42 17.65 17.33 -15.30
C GLY A 42 17.63 15.84 -14.98
N GLY A 43 16.88 15.04 -15.75
CA GLY A 43 16.83 13.58 -15.60
C GLY A 43 16.18 13.12 -14.29
N ILE A 44 15.31 13.94 -13.70
CA ILE A 44 14.63 13.63 -12.44
C ILE A 44 13.78 12.35 -12.51
N THR A 45 13.31 11.96 -13.69
CA THR A 45 12.57 10.71 -13.93
C THR A 45 13.40 9.61 -14.59
N ASP A 46 14.69 9.85 -14.83
CA ASP A 46 15.58 8.91 -15.52
C ASP A 46 16.11 7.84 -14.54
N THR A 47 16.92 6.90 -15.03
CA THR A 47 17.62 5.89 -14.19
C THR A 47 18.31 6.51 -12.97
N LEU A 48 18.32 5.81 -11.84
CA LEU A 48 19.12 6.18 -10.65
C LEU A 48 20.64 6.24 -10.92
N GLY A 49 21.10 5.78 -12.08
CA GLY A 49 22.50 5.89 -12.50
C GLY A 49 23.44 4.98 -11.70
N ILE A 50 22.93 3.86 -11.19
CA ILE A 50 23.72 2.92 -10.39
C ILE A 50 24.68 2.17 -11.30
N ASP A 51 25.98 2.28 -11.06
CA ASP A 51 26.96 1.47 -11.81
C ASP A 51 26.70 -0.03 -11.52
N PRO A 52 26.35 -0.84 -12.54
CA PRO A 52 26.06 -2.27 -12.36
C PRO A 52 27.24 -3.08 -11.82
N LYS A 53 28.47 -2.55 -11.99
CA LYS A 53 29.73 -3.12 -11.51
C LYS A 53 30.08 -2.68 -10.09
N ALA A 54 29.44 -1.64 -9.53
CA ALA A 54 29.78 -1.10 -8.22
C ALA A 54 29.64 -2.15 -7.11
N ARG A 55 30.63 -2.16 -6.21
CA ARG A 55 30.65 -2.97 -4.99
C ARG A 55 31.05 -2.06 -3.80
N PRO A 56 30.30 -2.07 -2.69
CA PRO A 56 29.09 -2.87 -2.40
C PRO A 56 27.81 -2.25 -3.02
N ARG A 57 26.99 -3.10 -3.66
CA ARG A 57 25.73 -2.67 -4.34
C ARG A 57 24.73 -1.97 -3.43
N GLY A 58 24.71 -2.29 -2.13
CA GLY A 58 23.81 -1.64 -1.17
C GLY A 58 24.11 -0.15 -1.01
N LYS A 59 25.40 0.20 -0.85
CA LYS A 59 25.85 1.58 -0.73
C LYS A 59 25.61 2.36 -2.04
N ALA A 60 25.86 1.74 -3.19
CA ALA A 60 25.59 2.37 -4.49
C ALA A 60 24.10 2.68 -4.69
N LEU A 61 23.21 1.76 -4.28
CA LEU A 61 21.76 1.98 -4.30
C LEU A 61 21.33 3.08 -3.34
N GLU A 62 21.85 3.07 -2.11
CA GLU A 62 21.59 4.11 -1.10
C GLU A 62 22.01 5.50 -1.61
N THR A 63 23.22 5.63 -2.16
CA THR A 63 23.69 6.87 -2.79
C THR A 63 22.79 7.29 -3.96
N GLY A 64 22.42 6.38 -4.86
CA GLY A 64 21.52 6.68 -5.98
C GLY A 64 20.15 7.18 -5.52
N ILE A 65 19.58 6.53 -4.49
CA ILE A 65 18.31 6.95 -3.86
C ILE A 65 18.45 8.34 -3.25
N ASN A 66 19.50 8.60 -2.46
CA ASN A 66 19.68 9.89 -1.79
C ASN A 66 19.93 11.03 -2.78
N THR A 67 20.76 10.80 -3.81
CA THR A 67 20.99 11.78 -4.88
C THR A 67 19.67 12.13 -5.59
N ARG A 68 18.86 11.13 -5.94
CA ARG A 68 17.58 11.38 -6.61
C ARG A 68 16.53 12.01 -5.69
N ARG A 69 16.50 11.61 -4.41
CA ARG A 69 15.66 12.20 -3.36
C ARG A 69 15.93 13.70 -3.25
N LYS A 70 17.20 14.10 -3.09
CA LYS A 70 17.63 15.52 -3.01
C LYS A 70 17.29 16.29 -4.28
N ALA A 71 17.59 15.71 -5.46
CA ALA A 71 17.26 16.35 -6.73
C ALA A 71 15.75 16.61 -6.88
N ALA A 72 14.90 15.68 -6.45
CA ALA A 72 13.46 15.84 -6.52
C ALA A 72 12.90 16.86 -5.51
N GLU A 73 13.41 16.85 -4.28
CA GLU A 73 13.09 17.85 -3.27
C GLU A 73 13.46 19.26 -3.76
N GLU A 74 14.69 19.44 -4.25
CA GLU A 74 15.17 20.72 -4.78
C GLU A 74 14.33 21.19 -5.97
N PHE A 75 13.99 20.29 -6.89
CA PHE A 75 13.19 20.60 -8.07
C PHE A 75 11.82 21.18 -7.69
N LEU A 76 11.13 20.55 -6.73
CA LEU A 76 9.81 20.99 -6.27
C LEU A 76 9.89 22.23 -5.39
N THR A 77 10.92 22.33 -4.54
CA THR A 77 11.13 23.51 -3.69
C THR A 77 11.43 24.75 -4.54
N LYS A 78 12.24 24.61 -5.60
CA LYS A 78 12.48 25.68 -6.59
C LYS A 78 11.19 26.11 -7.30
N ASP A 79 10.22 25.19 -7.45
CA ASP A 79 8.89 25.52 -7.98
C ASP A 79 7.93 26.12 -6.95
N GLY A 80 8.32 26.19 -5.67
CA GLY A 80 7.51 26.78 -4.60
C GLY A 80 6.62 25.78 -3.87
N ALA A 81 6.97 24.49 -3.89
CA ALA A 81 6.38 23.52 -2.97
C ALA A 81 6.66 23.92 -1.50
N ASP A 82 5.69 23.70 -0.63
CA ASP A 82 5.77 24.05 0.79
C ASP A 82 5.39 22.82 1.65
N PRO A 83 6.32 22.28 2.47
CA PRO A 83 6.04 21.20 3.42
C PRO A 83 4.87 21.45 4.37
N LEU A 84 4.51 22.70 4.65
CA LEU A 84 3.38 23.05 5.51
C LEU A 84 2.02 22.96 4.79
N CYS A 85 2.03 23.05 3.46
CA CYS A 85 0.86 23.01 2.59
C CYS A 85 0.97 21.81 1.63
N PRO A 86 0.51 20.62 2.05
CA PRO A 86 0.62 19.41 1.25
C PRO A 86 0.15 19.61 -0.20
N GLY A 87 1.05 19.32 -1.13
CA GLY A 87 0.83 19.33 -2.56
C GLY A 87 0.69 17.92 -3.14
N PHE A 88 0.47 17.84 -4.45
CA PHE A 88 0.40 16.57 -5.16
C PHE A 88 0.99 16.69 -6.55
N ALA A 89 1.75 15.68 -6.93
CA ALA A 89 2.31 15.53 -8.26
C ALA A 89 1.80 14.23 -8.91
N LEU A 90 1.27 14.37 -10.12
CA LEU A 90 1.14 13.26 -11.05
C LEU A 90 2.40 13.24 -11.91
N VAL A 91 3.27 12.25 -11.67
CA VAL A 91 4.59 12.18 -12.29
C VAL A 91 4.56 11.18 -13.44
N GLU A 92 4.92 11.63 -14.64
CA GLU A 92 5.13 10.73 -15.78
C GLU A 92 6.46 10.00 -15.64
N ILE A 93 6.45 8.67 -15.77
CA ILE A 93 7.64 7.82 -15.61
C ILE A 93 7.61 6.65 -16.59
N ASP A 94 8.78 6.18 -17.01
CA ASP A 94 8.91 4.96 -17.80
C ASP A 94 8.49 3.71 -17.02
N ARG A 95 8.23 2.60 -17.74
CA ARG A 95 7.91 1.34 -17.05
C ARG A 95 9.18 0.76 -16.46
N ARG A 96 8.98 -0.04 -15.43
CA ARG A 96 10.07 -0.75 -14.75
C ARG A 96 10.95 -1.56 -15.71
N GLN A 97 10.35 -2.18 -16.73
CA GLN A 97 11.05 -3.02 -17.72
C GLN A 97 11.85 -2.20 -18.73
N ASP A 98 11.59 -0.90 -18.84
CA ASP A 98 12.30 -0.02 -19.77
C ASP A 98 13.63 0.48 -19.17
N PHE A 99 13.83 0.35 -17.85
CA PHE A 99 15.12 0.60 -17.22
C PHE A 99 16.07 -0.60 -17.41
N ALA A 100 17.36 -0.31 -17.63
CA ALA A 100 18.38 -1.34 -17.86
C ALA A 100 18.49 -2.35 -16.71
N HIS A 101 18.21 -1.93 -15.49
CA HIS A 101 18.21 -2.80 -14.32
C HIS A 101 17.01 -2.47 -13.39
N ARG A 102 16.41 -3.49 -12.75
CA ARG A 102 15.25 -3.29 -11.85
C ARG A 102 15.51 -2.40 -10.63
N LEU A 103 16.78 -2.15 -10.29
CA LEU A 103 17.20 -1.26 -9.20
C LEU A 103 17.38 0.18 -9.65
N ASP A 104 17.36 0.44 -10.95
CA ASP A 104 17.54 1.78 -11.51
C ASP A 104 16.22 2.57 -11.57
N ASP A 105 15.11 1.93 -11.23
CA ASP A 105 13.79 2.54 -11.18
C ASP A 105 13.76 3.66 -10.12
N PRO A 106 13.56 4.94 -10.51
CA PRO A 106 13.62 6.07 -9.60
C PRO A 106 12.33 6.31 -8.82
N LYS A 107 11.25 5.55 -9.07
CA LYS A 107 9.91 5.75 -8.50
C LYS A 107 9.92 5.96 -6.98
N TYR A 108 10.71 5.18 -6.26
CA TYR A 108 10.79 5.27 -4.79
C TYR A 108 11.60 6.48 -4.32
N ALA A 109 12.71 6.80 -4.98
CA ALA A 109 13.51 7.98 -4.66
C ALA A 109 12.75 9.27 -4.98
N LEU A 110 11.98 9.28 -6.07
CA LEU A 110 11.04 10.34 -6.41
C LEU A 110 9.99 10.53 -5.32
N ARG A 111 9.36 9.45 -4.86
CA ARG A 111 8.36 9.54 -3.79
C ARG A 111 8.97 10.08 -2.49
N LEU A 112 10.19 9.67 -2.14
CA LEU A 112 10.92 10.20 -0.99
C LEU A 112 11.16 11.72 -1.12
N GLY A 113 11.77 12.16 -2.22
CA GLY A 113 12.10 13.58 -2.43
C GLY A 113 10.88 14.47 -2.58
N CYS A 114 9.82 13.98 -3.23
CA CYS A 114 8.54 14.67 -3.26
C CYS A 114 7.97 14.81 -1.84
N ALA A 115 8.06 13.76 -1.03
CA ALA A 115 7.55 13.81 0.34
C ALA A 115 8.32 14.81 1.23
N ASP A 116 9.63 14.94 1.04
CA ASP A 116 10.45 15.94 1.74
C ASP A 116 10.02 17.37 1.37
N ALA A 117 9.69 17.61 0.10
CA ALA A 117 9.11 18.87 -0.38
C ALA A 117 7.63 19.09 -0.01
N GLY A 118 6.99 18.16 0.72
CA GLY A 118 5.58 18.26 1.08
C GLY A 118 4.59 17.80 0.01
N VAL A 119 5.03 17.05 -0.98
CA VAL A 119 4.26 16.68 -2.16
C VAL A 119 3.98 15.18 -2.19
N LEU A 120 2.70 14.82 -2.19
CA LEU A 120 2.22 13.45 -2.42
C LEU A 120 2.40 13.08 -3.90
N THR A 121 2.52 11.80 -4.21
CA THR A 121 2.80 11.33 -5.58
C THR A 121 1.85 10.24 -6.05
N GLN A 122 1.43 10.36 -7.31
CA GLN A 122 1.05 9.23 -8.14
C GLN A 122 1.89 9.22 -9.41
N PHE A 123 2.00 8.03 -10.00
CA PHE A 123 2.80 7.82 -11.19
C PHE A 123 1.91 7.44 -12.36
N ALA A 124 2.07 8.13 -13.48
CA ALA A 124 1.48 7.78 -14.76
C ALA A 124 2.59 7.26 -15.68
N LEU A 125 2.34 6.15 -16.37
CA LEU A 125 3.34 5.63 -17.31
C LEU A 125 3.36 6.47 -18.58
N VAL A 126 4.55 6.81 -19.06
CA VAL A 126 4.77 7.47 -20.35
C VAL A 126 4.00 6.71 -21.45
N PRO A 127 3.09 7.36 -22.19
CA PRO A 127 2.32 6.70 -23.23
C PRO A 127 3.25 6.22 -24.34
N LYS A 128 3.21 4.91 -24.64
CA LYS A 128 4.02 4.37 -25.73
C LYS A 128 3.47 3.09 -26.34
N LYS A 129 3.96 2.83 -27.55
CA LYS A 129 3.71 1.63 -28.31
C LYS A 129 4.99 0.79 -28.43
N ALA A 130 4.99 -0.37 -27.78
CA ALA A 130 6.05 -1.38 -27.84
C ALA A 130 5.44 -2.76 -28.16
N LYS A 131 6.26 -3.76 -28.52
CA LYS A 131 5.77 -5.12 -28.79
C LYS A 131 5.00 -5.65 -27.58
N GLY A 132 3.74 -6.03 -27.77
CA GLY A 132 2.86 -6.52 -26.69
C GLY A 132 2.28 -5.45 -25.77
N HIS A 133 2.66 -4.16 -25.92
CA HIS A 133 2.24 -3.12 -25.00
C HIS A 133 1.85 -1.83 -25.73
N ASN A 134 0.58 -1.44 -25.60
CA ASN A 134 0.07 -0.19 -26.16
C ASN A 134 -0.72 0.57 -25.08
N THR A 135 -0.06 1.54 -24.47
CA THR A 135 -0.65 2.34 -23.41
C THR A 135 -1.25 3.66 -23.86
N GLU A 136 -1.03 4.04 -25.12
CA GLU A 136 -1.62 5.23 -25.73
C GLU A 136 -3.16 5.16 -25.68
N LYS A 137 -3.73 3.97 -25.94
CA LYS A 137 -5.18 3.76 -25.94
C LYS A 137 -5.84 3.93 -24.57
N ASN A 138 -5.08 3.76 -23.49
CA ASN A 138 -5.59 3.81 -22.11
C ASN A 138 -5.12 5.06 -21.36
N LEU A 139 -4.52 6.05 -22.04
CA LEU A 139 -3.95 7.24 -21.40
C LEU A 139 -4.99 8.00 -20.57
N LEU A 140 -6.14 8.34 -21.16
CA LEU A 140 -7.20 9.09 -20.48
C LEU A 140 -7.67 8.38 -19.21
N HIS A 141 -7.88 7.07 -19.29
CA HIS A 141 -8.29 6.26 -18.15
C HIS A 141 -7.25 6.31 -17.03
N ARG A 142 -5.96 6.13 -17.35
CA ARG A 142 -4.89 6.10 -16.33
C ARG A 142 -4.67 7.45 -15.65
N VAL A 143 -4.72 8.54 -16.42
CA VAL A 143 -4.62 9.90 -15.87
C VAL A 143 -5.83 10.19 -14.98
N HIS A 144 -7.03 9.81 -15.41
CA HIS A 144 -8.24 9.95 -14.59
C HIS A 144 -8.14 9.17 -13.28
N SER A 145 -7.78 7.88 -13.33
CA SER A 145 -7.58 7.06 -12.13
C SER A 145 -6.50 7.64 -11.20
N GLY A 146 -5.38 8.13 -11.75
CA GLY A 146 -4.33 8.78 -10.97
C GLY A 146 -4.81 10.06 -10.27
N TRP A 147 -5.68 10.84 -10.91
CA TRP A 147 -6.32 12.01 -10.29
C TRP A 147 -7.30 11.64 -9.18
N GLU A 148 -8.12 10.60 -9.38
CA GLU A 148 -8.98 10.12 -8.30
C GLU A 148 -8.16 9.63 -7.11
N ASP A 149 -7.09 8.86 -7.36
CA ASP A 149 -6.17 8.41 -6.32
C ASP A 149 -5.48 9.57 -5.60
N ALA A 150 -5.22 10.68 -6.29
CA ALA A 150 -4.71 11.90 -5.70
C ALA A 150 -5.69 12.47 -4.66
N LEU A 151 -6.95 12.68 -5.06
CA LEU A 151 -8.00 13.23 -4.20
C LEU A 151 -8.23 12.33 -2.98
N ARG A 152 -8.20 11.03 -3.24
CA ARG A 152 -8.24 9.96 -2.24
C ARG A 152 -7.08 10.09 -1.23
N GLN A 153 -5.84 10.31 -1.67
CA GLN A 153 -4.70 10.56 -0.77
C GLN A 153 -4.78 11.91 -0.03
N TYR A 154 -5.41 12.91 -0.64
CA TYR A 154 -5.71 14.18 0.03
C TYR A 154 -6.71 14.06 1.18
N GLY A 155 -7.37 12.91 1.31
CA GLY A 155 -8.38 12.66 2.32
C GLY A 155 -9.78 13.13 1.91
N VAL A 156 -9.99 13.48 0.64
CA VAL A 156 -11.34 13.70 0.08
C VAL A 156 -12.02 12.35 -0.01
N ARG A 157 -12.99 12.08 0.87
CA ARG A 157 -13.64 10.77 0.97
C ARG A 157 -15.14 10.84 1.12
N VAL A 158 -15.77 9.87 0.47
CA VAL A 158 -17.18 9.53 0.65
C VAL A 158 -17.24 8.24 1.46
N LEU A 159 -17.91 8.30 2.60
CA LEU A 159 -18.16 7.15 3.46
C LEU A 159 -19.52 6.54 3.07
N PRO A 160 -19.62 5.20 2.94
CA PRO A 160 -20.91 4.53 2.88
C PRO A 160 -21.73 4.86 4.13
N GLU A 161 -22.86 5.52 3.96
CA GLU A 161 -23.78 5.75 5.09
C GLU A 161 -24.53 4.45 5.42
N HIS A 162 -24.59 4.12 6.71
CA HIS A 162 -25.33 2.96 7.16
C HIS A 162 -26.79 3.32 7.45
N THR A 163 -27.72 2.44 7.09
CA THR A 163 -29.16 2.59 7.37
C THR A 163 -29.59 1.94 8.69
N LEU A 164 -28.64 1.73 9.60
CA LEU A 164 -28.79 0.89 10.80
C LEU A 164 -29.48 1.57 12.00
N GLY A 165 -29.83 2.85 11.90
CA GLY A 165 -30.52 3.58 12.97
C GLY A 165 -29.82 3.50 14.32
N GLU A 166 -30.58 3.30 15.39
CA GLU A 166 -30.11 3.22 16.79
C GLU A 166 -29.28 1.96 17.10
N ALA A 167 -29.15 1.01 16.17
CA ALA A 167 -28.35 -0.20 16.37
C ALA A 167 -26.83 0.08 16.40
N LEU A 168 -26.43 1.30 16.03
CA LEU A 168 -25.08 1.82 16.15
C LEU A 168 -25.10 3.18 16.86
N PRO A 169 -24.05 3.50 17.65
CA PRO A 169 -23.92 4.83 18.23
C PRO A 169 -23.90 5.93 17.17
N GLU A 170 -24.48 7.08 17.49
CA GLU A 170 -24.30 8.30 16.68
C GLU A 170 -22.82 8.69 16.58
N ASP A 171 -22.44 9.35 15.49
CA ASP A 171 -21.07 9.82 15.23
C ASP A 171 -19.99 8.72 15.31
N LEU A 172 -20.35 7.46 15.03
CA LEU A 172 -19.42 6.34 15.09
C LEU A 172 -18.21 6.56 14.17
N ARG A 173 -17.02 6.57 14.76
CA ARG A 173 -15.75 6.65 14.03
C ARG A 173 -15.21 5.27 13.73
N TYR A 174 -14.46 5.15 12.65
CA TYR A 174 -13.80 3.90 12.29
C TYR A 174 -12.28 4.11 12.28
N VAL A 175 -11.58 3.29 13.06
CA VAL A 175 -10.12 3.31 13.13
C VAL A 175 -9.61 1.97 12.67
N ALA A 176 -8.58 1.95 11.82
CA ALA A 176 -7.87 0.74 11.46
C ALA A 176 -6.43 0.81 11.94
N THR A 177 -5.89 -0.33 12.36
CA THR A 177 -4.45 -0.53 12.53
C THR A 177 -3.94 -1.54 11.51
N TYR A 178 -2.77 -1.24 10.95
CA TYR A 178 -2.12 -2.09 9.96
C TYR A 178 -0.61 -2.14 10.23
N MET A 179 0.00 -3.30 10.00
CA MET A 179 1.45 -3.49 10.12
C MET A 179 2.06 -3.45 8.73
N VAL A 180 2.77 -2.36 8.41
CA VAL A 180 3.53 -2.27 7.16
C VAL A 180 4.83 -3.05 7.31
N LYS A 181 5.07 -3.99 6.40
CA LYS A 181 6.24 -4.88 6.44
C LYS A 181 7.10 -4.67 5.20
N ARG A 182 8.31 -4.13 5.38
CA ARG A 182 9.32 -4.02 4.33
C ARG A 182 10.39 -5.09 4.51
N ARG A 183 10.75 -5.76 3.41
CA ARG A 183 11.69 -6.89 3.35
C ARG A 183 13.02 -6.47 2.69
N LYS A 184 14.03 -7.33 2.74
CA LYS A 184 15.41 -7.08 2.26
C LYS A 184 15.55 -7.05 0.74
N ASP A 185 14.61 -7.70 0.06
CA ASP A 185 14.44 -7.69 -1.37
C ASP A 185 13.57 -6.52 -1.86
N GLY A 186 13.02 -5.72 -0.95
CA GLY A 186 12.28 -4.51 -1.27
C GLY A 186 13.14 -3.40 -1.89
N PRO A 187 12.51 -2.29 -2.28
CA PRO A 187 13.12 -1.29 -3.15
C PRO A 187 14.31 -0.55 -2.54
N THR A 188 14.29 -0.32 -1.23
CA THR A 188 15.43 0.27 -0.49
C THR A 188 16.37 -0.78 0.09
N ARG A 189 16.02 -2.08 -0.03
CA ARG A 189 16.72 -3.24 0.57
C ARG A 189 16.90 -3.19 2.09
N LEU A 190 16.13 -2.36 2.78
CA LEU A 190 16.17 -2.18 4.23
C LEU A 190 14.86 -2.67 4.88
N PRO A 191 14.89 -3.84 5.55
CA PRO A 191 13.77 -4.31 6.33
C PRO A 191 13.32 -3.38 7.45
N ARG A 192 12.00 -3.23 7.57
CA ARG A 192 11.38 -2.54 8.69
C ARG A 192 9.93 -2.95 8.82
N HIS A 193 9.47 -3.16 10.05
CA HIS A 193 8.06 -3.34 10.35
C HIS A 193 7.57 -2.11 11.12
N THR A 194 6.57 -1.43 10.59
CA THR A 194 6.06 -0.17 11.15
C THR A 194 4.54 -0.26 11.30
N PRO A 195 3.99 -0.14 12.53
CA PRO A 195 2.55 -0.02 12.71
C PRO A 195 2.07 1.34 12.22
N VAL A 196 0.93 1.34 11.54
CA VAL A 196 0.22 2.54 11.09
C VAL A 196 -1.23 2.45 11.52
N ALA A 197 -1.86 3.61 11.78
CA ALA A 197 -3.28 3.66 12.11
C ALA A 197 -3.95 4.84 11.40
N VAL A 198 -5.12 4.57 10.84
CA VAL A 198 -5.92 5.53 10.08
C VAL A 198 -7.32 5.59 10.70
N MET A 199 -7.82 6.80 10.89
CA MET A 199 -9.16 7.09 11.38
C MET A 199 -9.98 7.73 10.27
N VAL A 200 -11.20 7.25 10.11
CA VAL A 200 -12.24 7.83 9.24
C VAL A 200 -13.37 8.30 10.15
N THR A 201 -13.67 9.60 10.09
CA THR A 201 -14.69 10.26 10.91
C THR A 201 -15.76 10.85 10.00
N PRO A 202 -17.03 10.42 10.10
CA PRO A 202 -18.14 11.08 9.42
C PRO A 202 -18.21 12.57 9.82
N LEU A 203 -18.43 13.46 8.85
CA LEU A 203 -18.44 14.92 9.11
C LEU A 203 -19.83 15.44 9.47
N ALA A 204 -20.84 15.11 8.67
CA ALA A 204 -22.22 15.47 8.92
C ALA A 204 -23.12 14.29 8.54
N PRO A 205 -24.09 13.91 9.39
CA PRO A 205 -25.08 12.90 9.03
C PRO A 205 -25.80 13.26 7.72
N GLY A 206 -25.94 12.30 6.81
CA GLY A 206 -26.62 12.50 5.52
C GLY A 206 -25.76 13.17 4.44
N SER A 207 -24.53 13.59 4.74
CA SER A 207 -23.64 14.20 3.74
C SER A 207 -22.82 13.18 2.94
N GLY A 208 -22.67 11.97 3.47
CA GLY A 208 -21.71 10.98 2.98
C GLY A 208 -20.24 11.38 3.12
N LEU A 209 -19.91 12.57 3.66
CA LEU A 209 -18.53 13.05 3.73
C LEU A 209 -17.82 12.55 4.98
N ALA A 210 -16.54 12.23 4.84
CA ALA A 210 -15.68 11.86 5.95
C ALA A 210 -14.33 12.57 5.96
N ALA A 211 -13.85 12.89 7.16
CA ALA A 211 -12.48 13.31 7.39
C ALA A 211 -11.61 12.08 7.65
N VAL A 212 -10.42 12.07 7.01
CA VAL A 212 -9.41 11.04 7.21
C VAL A 212 -8.22 11.62 7.98
N ALA A 213 -7.82 10.94 9.03
CA ALA A 213 -6.64 11.27 9.82
C ALA A 213 -5.76 10.04 10.02
N GLY A 214 -4.46 10.25 10.20
CA GLY A 214 -3.52 9.20 10.60
C GLY A 214 -2.92 9.49 11.97
N TRP A 215 -2.55 8.43 12.69
CA TRP A 215 -1.93 8.55 14.00
C TRP A 215 -0.42 8.82 13.88
N ASP A 216 0.00 10.01 14.31
CA ASP A 216 1.42 10.34 14.43
C ASP A 216 1.93 9.99 15.84
N GLU A 217 2.75 8.93 15.93
CA GLU A 217 3.31 8.48 17.21
C GLU A 217 4.23 9.53 17.85
N ARG A 218 4.91 10.35 17.04
CA ARG A 218 5.89 11.33 17.54
C ARG A 218 5.21 12.44 18.31
N THR A 219 4.09 12.94 17.79
CA THR A 219 3.31 13.99 18.44
C THR A 219 2.20 13.46 19.34
N GLY A 220 1.83 12.17 19.21
CA GLY A 220 0.72 11.56 19.92
C GLY A 220 -0.63 12.16 19.51
N ARG A 221 -0.77 12.55 18.24
CA ARG A 221 -1.97 13.21 17.71
C ARG A 221 -2.46 12.56 16.43
N TRP A 222 -3.76 12.66 16.20
CA TRP A 222 -4.37 12.40 14.91
C TRP A 222 -4.17 13.62 14.01
N ILE A 223 -3.47 13.45 12.89
CA ILE A 223 -3.18 14.53 11.93
C ILE A 223 -3.84 14.23 10.58
N PRO A 224 -4.13 15.24 9.75
CA PRO A 224 -4.75 15.01 8.43
C PRO A 224 -3.98 13.97 7.60
N TYR A 225 -4.70 13.10 6.91
CA TYR A 225 -4.13 11.97 6.17
C TYR A 225 -2.96 12.35 5.23
N PRO A 226 -2.98 13.49 4.50
CA PRO A 226 -1.84 13.89 3.66
C PRO A 226 -0.56 14.12 4.46
N ARG A 227 -0.67 14.85 5.58
CA ARG A 227 0.46 15.11 6.47
C ARG A 227 0.96 13.83 7.13
N PHE A 228 0.05 12.92 7.45
CA PHE A 228 0.40 11.60 7.95
C PHE A 228 1.23 10.81 6.93
N LEU A 229 0.76 10.69 5.69
CA LEU A 229 1.48 9.97 4.63
C LEU A 229 2.87 10.55 4.40
N LEU A 230 3.01 11.88 4.31
CA LEU A 230 4.30 12.55 4.17
C LEU A 230 5.22 12.28 5.39
N GLY A 231 4.66 12.30 6.61
CA GLY A 231 5.39 12.01 7.85
C GLY A 231 5.87 10.55 7.98
N LEU A 232 5.26 9.60 7.27
CA LEU A 232 5.67 8.19 7.30
C LEU A 232 7.06 7.97 6.71
N VAL A 233 7.49 8.81 5.76
CA VAL A 233 8.84 8.74 5.18
C VAL A 233 9.89 8.92 6.27
N LYS A 234 9.79 10.02 7.04
CA LYS A 234 10.68 10.30 8.18
C LYS A 234 10.56 9.25 9.28
N THR A 235 9.34 8.77 9.54
CA THR A 235 9.11 7.70 10.53
C THR A 235 9.74 6.37 10.13
N ALA A 236 9.96 6.13 8.83
CA ALA A 236 10.59 4.93 8.31
C ALA A 236 12.13 4.99 8.32
N GLU A 237 12.73 6.16 8.56
CA GLU A 237 14.19 6.34 8.60
C GLU A 237 14.83 5.57 9.77
N ILE A 238 15.90 4.85 9.45
CA ILE A 238 16.66 4.01 10.37
C ILE A 238 17.85 4.85 10.86
N PRO A 239 18.02 5.09 12.17
CA PRO A 239 19.14 5.85 12.69
C PRO A 239 20.48 5.25 12.24
N GLU A 240 21.41 6.10 11.79
CA GLU A 240 22.77 5.70 11.52
C GLU A 240 23.47 5.34 12.84
N VAL A 241 24.07 4.16 12.93
CA VAL A 241 24.84 3.75 14.11
C VAL A 241 26.29 4.08 13.84
N SER A 242 26.75 5.25 14.30
CA SER A 242 28.16 5.61 14.30
C SER A 242 28.94 4.62 15.19
N GLU A 243 30.02 4.05 14.67
CA GLU A 243 30.95 3.32 15.54
C GLU A 243 31.56 4.31 16.54
N PRO A 244 31.74 3.94 17.82
CA PRO A 244 32.48 4.79 18.73
C PRO A 244 33.91 4.96 18.20
N ALA A 245 34.23 6.16 17.74
CA ALA A 245 35.59 6.56 17.41
C ALA A 245 36.41 6.52 18.71
N GLY A 246 37.31 5.55 18.84
CA GLY A 246 38.24 5.48 19.98
C GLY A 246 38.52 4.10 20.55
N ALA A 247 38.71 3.08 19.73
CA ALA A 247 39.21 1.79 20.18
C ALA A 247 40.46 1.32 19.42
N ASP A 248 41.37 2.26 19.12
CA ASP A 248 42.74 1.96 18.68
C ASP A 248 43.71 2.91 19.39
N THR A 249 44.15 2.54 20.59
CA THR A 249 45.55 2.62 21.06
C THR A 249 45.63 2.00 22.46
N ALA A 250 45.70 0.67 22.52
CA ALA A 250 46.29 -0.03 23.65
C ALA A 250 47.13 -1.18 23.08
N PRO A 251 48.41 -1.33 23.45
CA PRO A 251 49.27 -2.38 22.92
C PRO A 251 48.72 -3.74 23.36
N VAL A 252 48.60 -4.63 22.38
CA VAL A 252 48.06 -5.98 22.52
C VAL A 252 48.99 -6.81 23.41
N SER A 253 48.48 -7.26 24.55
CA SER A 253 49.06 -8.34 25.33
C SER A 253 48.64 -9.68 24.70
N GLU A 254 49.63 -10.51 24.33
CA GLU A 254 49.47 -11.86 23.80
C GLU A 254 48.92 -12.82 24.87
N ALA A 255 47.62 -12.74 25.16
CA ALA A 255 46.84 -13.83 25.77
C ALA A 255 45.36 -13.43 25.85
N SER A 256 44.69 -13.28 24.72
CA SER A 256 43.23 -13.40 24.72
C SER A 256 42.75 -14.08 23.45
N ALA A 257 41.91 -15.08 23.65
CA ALA A 257 41.37 -15.96 22.64
C ALA A 257 40.81 -15.19 21.44
N PHE A 258 40.90 -15.84 20.28
CA PHE A 258 40.34 -15.44 19.00
C PHE A 258 38.82 -15.17 19.13
N VAL A 259 38.42 -13.99 19.59
CA VAL A 259 37.04 -13.52 19.53
C VAL A 259 36.87 -12.92 18.14
N PRO A 260 36.03 -13.51 17.26
CA PRO A 260 35.83 -12.96 15.93
C PRO A 260 35.17 -11.58 16.07
N ARG A 261 35.96 -10.54 15.83
CA ARG A 261 35.62 -9.11 15.97
C ARG A 261 34.67 -8.61 14.85
N GLN A 262 33.85 -9.51 14.28
CA GLN A 262 33.18 -9.29 13.01
C GLN A 262 31.76 -9.89 12.99
N ARG A 263 30.90 -9.55 13.95
CA ARG A 263 29.48 -9.96 13.97
C ARG A 263 28.50 -8.92 14.53
N SER A 264 28.91 -7.69 14.81
CA SER A 264 28.07 -6.68 15.49
C SER A 264 27.21 -5.81 14.56
N LYS A 265 27.67 -5.43 13.36
CA LYS A 265 26.97 -4.45 12.50
C LYS A 265 25.62 -4.92 11.93
N TYR A 266 25.42 -6.21 11.74
CA TYR A 266 24.16 -6.78 11.18
C TYR A 266 23.25 -7.43 12.22
N ARG A 267 23.80 -7.80 13.39
CA ARG A 267 23.10 -8.62 14.41
C ARG A 267 22.24 -7.78 15.36
N ILE A 268 22.52 -6.47 15.45
CA ILE A 268 21.75 -5.50 16.25
C ILE A 268 20.46 -5.08 15.52
N TRP A 269 20.40 -5.27 14.20
CA TRP A 269 19.28 -4.83 13.37
C TRP A 269 18.24 -5.92 13.08
N HIS A 270 18.56 -7.19 13.35
CA HIS A 270 17.52 -8.12 13.78
C HIS A 270 17.00 -7.63 15.13
N GLN A 271 16.05 -6.70 15.09
CA GLN A 271 15.18 -6.43 16.23
C GLN A 271 14.64 -7.80 16.64
N ASN A 272 14.98 -8.24 17.85
CA ASN A 272 14.36 -9.43 18.39
C ASN A 272 12.83 -9.24 18.23
N MET A 273 12.11 -10.24 17.71
CA MET A 273 10.65 -10.18 17.57
C MET A 273 9.97 -9.68 18.84
N ASP A 274 10.54 -9.96 20.02
CA ASP A 274 10.08 -9.43 21.30
C ASP A 274 10.23 -7.91 21.43
N GLN A 275 11.31 -7.31 20.93
CA GLN A 275 11.47 -5.86 20.86
C GLN A 275 10.44 -5.24 19.91
N GLN A 276 10.21 -5.86 18.75
CA GLN A 276 9.17 -5.42 17.80
C GLN A 276 7.77 -5.48 18.42
N ARG A 277 7.45 -6.58 19.12
CA ARG A 277 6.19 -6.74 19.87
C ARG A 277 6.06 -5.69 20.96
N LYS A 278 7.13 -5.41 21.72
CA LYS A 278 7.14 -4.34 22.75
C LYS A 278 6.95 -2.95 22.17
N ALA A 279 7.52 -2.67 21.00
CA ALA A 279 7.33 -1.39 20.31
C ALA A 279 5.89 -1.26 19.80
N THR A 280 5.38 -2.30 19.14
CA THR A 280 3.98 -2.38 18.67
C THR A 280 3.01 -2.22 19.83
N ALA A 281 3.28 -2.86 20.97
CA ALA A 281 2.46 -2.74 22.17
C ALA A 281 2.38 -1.31 22.70
N ARG A 282 3.52 -0.60 22.75
CA ARG A 282 3.57 0.82 23.16
C ARG A 282 2.79 1.71 22.19
N TYR A 283 2.93 1.46 20.89
CA TYR A 283 2.17 2.15 19.84
C TYR A 283 0.66 1.97 20.05
N LEU A 284 0.20 0.72 20.15
CA LEU A 284 -1.20 0.38 20.33
C LEU A 284 -1.78 0.98 21.62
N GLN A 285 -1.04 0.95 22.73
CA GLN A 285 -1.47 1.54 23.99
C GLN A 285 -1.71 3.04 23.88
N LYS A 286 -0.78 3.78 23.25
CA LYS A 286 -0.94 5.24 23.06
C LYS A 286 -2.11 5.54 22.12
N MET A 287 -2.16 4.84 20.98
CA MET A 287 -3.19 5.01 19.96
C MET A 287 -4.58 4.72 20.54
N ILE A 288 -4.79 3.58 21.19
CA ILE A 288 -6.10 3.20 21.74
C ILE A 288 -6.55 4.17 22.83
N ARG A 289 -5.64 4.60 23.72
CA ARG A 289 -5.97 5.62 24.74
C ARG A 289 -6.44 6.94 24.13
N SER A 290 -5.94 7.30 22.94
CA SER A 290 -6.35 8.53 22.24
C SER A 290 -7.76 8.47 21.66
N LEU A 291 -8.38 7.28 21.59
CA LEU A 291 -9.71 7.09 21.01
C LEU A 291 -10.87 7.42 21.98
N ARG A 292 -10.57 7.61 23.26
CA ARG A 292 -11.56 7.89 24.31
C ARG A 292 -12.35 9.17 24.03
N GLY A 293 -13.60 9.20 24.50
CA GLY A 293 -14.49 10.35 24.45
C GLY A 293 -15.43 10.38 23.25
N ARG A 294 -15.29 9.49 22.26
CA ARG A 294 -16.28 9.32 21.18
C ARG A 294 -16.38 7.86 20.74
N PRO A 295 -17.59 7.34 20.45
CA PRO A 295 -17.80 6.00 19.94
C PRO A 295 -16.89 5.67 18.75
N THR A 296 -16.16 4.57 18.83
CA THR A 296 -15.15 4.18 17.84
C THR A 296 -15.10 2.67 17.66
N VAL A 297 -15.12 2.21 16.40
CA VAL A 297 -14.81 0.83 16.03
C VAL A 297 -13.34 0.74 15.63
N LEU A 298 -12.57 -0.08 16.34
CA LEU A 298 -11.22 -0.46 15.96
C LEU A 298 -11.24 -1.72 15.08
N LEU A 299 -10.85 -1.56 13.82
CA LEU A 299 -10.68 -2.61 12.83
C LEU A 299 -9.24 -3.12 12.84
N THR A 300 -9.08 -4.43 12.86
CA THR A 300 -7.77 -5.09 12.86
C THR A 300 -7.73 -6.18 11.80
N HIS A 301 -6.65 -6.24 11.03
CA HIS A 301 -6.44 -7.35 10.09
C HIS A 301 -5.55 -8.40 10.76
N SER A 302 -6.12 -9.57 11.06
CA SER A 302 -5.43 -10.59 11.87
C SER A 302 -4.20 -11.15 11.18
N GLN A 303 -4.30 -11.65 9.94
CA GLN A 303 -3.16 -12.22 9.20
C GLN A 303 -2.03 -11.21 9.04
N ASN A 304 -2.35 -9.93 8.85
CA ASN A 304 -1.37 -8.86 8.76
C ASN A 304 -0.68 -8.61 10.12
N SER A 305 -1.42 -8.43 11.21
CA SER A 305 -0.88 -7.89 12.46
C SER A 305 -0.52 -8.92 13.53
N ARG A 306 -1.01 -10.17 13.45
CA ARG A 306 -0.91 -11.19 14.52
C ARG A 306 0.50 -11.60 14.93
N LEU A 307 1.51 -11.39 14.09
CA LEU A 307 2.90 -11.69 14.45
C LEU A 307 3.44 -10.69 15.51
N HIS A 308 3.01 -9.44 15.39
CA HIS A 308 3.43 -8.30 16.22
C HIS A 308 2.43 -8.01 17.34
N TRP A 309 1.18 -8.41 17.14
CA TRP A 309 0.12 -8.40 18.13
C TRP A 309 -0.46 -9.82 18.32
N PRO A 310 0.24 -10.71 19.07
CA PRO A 310 -0.13 -12.12 19.20
C PRO A 310 -1.53 -12.40 19.73
N TRP A 311 -2.14 -11.44 20.43
CA TRP A 311 -3.54 -11.51 20.87
C TRP A 311 -4.51 -11.79 19.73
N LEU A 312 -4.22 -11.32 18.51
CA LEU A 312 -5.10 -11.53 17.34
C LEU A 312 -5.04 -12.95 16.76
N GLN A 313 -4.17 -13.82 17.27
CA GLN A 313 -4.08 -15.21 16.85
C GLN A 313 -5.29 -16.03 17.30
N ASP A 314 -5.54 -17.13 16.60
CA ASP A 314 -6.67 -17.99 16.90
C ASP A 314 -6.52 -18.66 18.26
N GLY A 315 -7.64 -18.74 18.99
CA GLY A 315 -7.68 -19.26 20.36
C GLY A 315 -7.02 -18.36 21.40
N GLN A 316 -6.46 -17.20 21.03
CA GLN A 316 -5.87 -16.24 21.96
C GLN A 316 -6.82 -15.10 22.32
N THR A 317 -7.74 -14.73 21.42
CA THR A 317 -8.70 -13.66 21.67
C THR A 317 -9.77 -14.09 22.67
N GLU A 318 -10.09 -13.22 23.62
CA GLU A 318 -11.22 -13.38 24.54
C GLU A 318 -12.30 -12.34 24.24
N ARG A 319 -13.57 -12.76 24.37
CA ARG A 319 -14.73 -11.92 24.08
C ARG A 319 -14.79 -10.70 25.02
N ASP A 320 -15.06 -9.54 24.44
CA ASP A 320 -15.22 -8.25 25.12
C ASP A 320 -13.94 -7.77 25.87
N LEU A 321 -12.79 -8.41 25.61
CA LEU A 321 -11.49 -8.07 26.19
C LEU A 321 -10.45 -7.67 25.12
N ILE A 322 -9.48 -6.87 25.53
CA ILE A 322 -8.35 -6.47 24.70
C ILE A 322 -7.02 -6.59 25.46
N LYS A 323 -5.99 -7.08 24.76
CA LYS A 323 -4.62 -7.15 25.28
C LYS A 323 -3.65 -6.49 24.32
N THR A 324 -3.17 -5.30 24.63
CA THR A 324 -2.23 -4.53 23.78
C THR A 324 -0.76 -4.82 24.05
N GLY A 325 -0.42 -5.63 25.06
CA GLY A 325 0.97 -5.88 25.45
C GLY A 325 1.12 -7.04 26.45
N HIS A 326 2.08 -6.93 27.38
CA HIS A 326 2.34 -7.98 28.38
C HIS A 326 1.34 -8.00 29.53
N ALA A 327 0.57 -6.93 29.74
CA ALA A 327 -0.49 -6.89 30.74
C ALA A 327 -1.57 -7.95 30.46
N GLN A 328 -2.33 -8.32 31.49
CA GLN A 328 -3.49 -9.19 31.31
C GLN A 328 -4.54 -8.53 30.41
N PRO A 329 -5.38 -9.31 29.70
CA PRO A 329 -6.51 -8.78 28.96
C PRO A 329 -7.41 -7.94 29.88
N VAL A 330 -7.88 -6.80 29.38
CA VAL A 330 -8.77 -5.89 30.11
C VAL A 330 -10.04 -5.64 29.31
N GLY A 331 -11.12 -5.28 30.01
CA GLY A 331 -12.36 -4.84 29.36
C GLY A 331 -12.14 -3.64 28.44
N LEU A 332 -12.97 -3.53 27.41
CA LEU A 332 -12.96 -2.38 26.50
C LEU A 332 -13.40 -1.10 27.22
N ASP A 333 -12.79 0.03 26.86
CA ASP A 333 -13.31 1.35 27.23
C ASP A 333 -14.76 1.49 26.67
N PRO A 334 -15.67 2.22 27.34
CA PRO A 334 -17.09 2.35 26.92
C PRO A 334 -17.29 2.86 25.50
N ASP A 335 -16.33 3.65 25.01
CA ASP A 335 -16.37 4.21 23.65
C ASP A 335 -15.84 3.24 22.59
N LEU A 336 -15.13 2.19 22.98
CA LEU A 336 -14.38 1.33 22.07
C LEU A 336 -15.14 0.04 21.74
N ARG A 337 -15.23 -0.28 20.45
CA ARG A 337 -15.62 -1.57 19.91
C ARG A 337 -14.45 -2.17 19.14
N LEU A 338 -14.33 -3.49 19.12
CA LEU A 338 -13.22 -4.18 18.48
C LEU A 338 -13.72 -5.19 17.45
N VAL A 339 -13.28 -5.03 16.21
CA VAL A 339 -13.59 -5.96 15.11
C VAL A 339 -12.30 -6.48 14.49
N ARG A 340 -12.23 -7.80 14.31
CA ARG A 340 -11.15 -8.51 13.64
C ARG A 340 -11.62 -8.96 12.26
N VAL A 341 -10.79 -8.68 11.26
CA VAL A 341 -11.02 -9.05 9.86
C VAL A 341 -9.99 -10.10 9.43
N ARG A 342 -10.46 -11.17 8.77
CA ARG A 342 -9.64 -12.11 8.00
C ARG A 342 -10.09 -12.11 6.55
N THR A 343 -9.14 -12.30 5.64
CA THR A 343 -9.41 -12.51 4.22
C THR A 343 -9.05 -13.94 3.82
N ALA A 344 -9.34 -14.31 2.58
CA ALA A 344 -8.98 -15.63 2.03
C ALA A 344 -7.46 -15.90 1.92
N VAL A 345 -6.61 -14.90 2.22
CA VAL A 345 -5.16 -15.02 2.17
C VAL A 345 -4.67 -16.21 3.01
N GLY A 346 -3.80 -17.04 2.43
CA GLY A 346 -3.27 -18.22 3.14
C GLY A 346 -4.32 -19.28 3.46
N ARG A 347 -5.48 -19.26 2.78
CA ARG A 347 -6.58 -20.23 2.91
C ARG A 347 -7.08 -20.36 4.35
N GLU A 348 -7.07 -19.23 5.05
CA GLU A 348 -7.39 -19.14 6.47
C GLU A 348 -8.89 -18.94 6.75
N THR A 349 -9.70 -18.65 5.74
CA THR A 349 -11.16 -18.60 5.85
C THR A 349 -11.78 -19.89 5.31
N PRO A 350 -12.96 -20.29 5.80
CA PRO A 350 -13.66 -21.46 5.29
C PRO A 350 -13.84 -21.43 3.76
N GLN A 351 -13.79 -22.61 3.14
CA GLN A 351 -14.37 -22.79 1.81
C GLN A 351 -15.89 -22.64 1.92
N TRP A 352 -16.50 -22.06 0.89
CA TRP A 352 -17.91 -21.74 0.91
C TRP A 352 -18.54 -21.97 -0.47
N TRP A 353 -19.85 -22.18 -0.47
CA TRP A 353 -20.69 -22.24 -1.65
C TRP A 353 -22.07 -21.72 -1.26
N GLY A 354 -22.66 -20.85 -2.07
CA GLY A 354 -23.96 -20.28 -1.78
C GLY A 354 -24.93 -20.47 -2.95
N ASN A 355 -26.21 -20.66 -2.65
CA ASN A 355 -27.24 -20.67 -3.68
C ASN A 355 -27.58 -19.23 -4.08
N ALA A 356 -27.61 -18.97 -5.38
CA ALA A 356 -28.00 -17.65 -5.88
C ALA A 356 -29.52 -17.58 -6.11
N ALA A 357 -30.02 -16.37 -6.39
CA ALA A 357 -31.43 -16.20 -6.77
C ALA A 357 -31.75 -16.93 -8.08
N PRO A 358 -33.03 -17.28 -8.34
CA PRO A 358 -33.41 -17.92 -9.60
C PRO A 358 -32.94 -17.13 -10.84
N GLY A 359 -32.14 -17.77 -11.69
CA GLY A 359 -31.57 -17.15 -12.89
C GLY A 359 -30.13 -16.65 -12.76
N GLU A 360 -29.61 -16.54 -11.54
CA GLU A 360 -28.22 -16.20 -11.25
C GLU A 360 -27.33 -17.45 -11.14
N VAL A 361 -26.03 -17.24 -10.92
CA VAL A 361 -25.01 -18.30 -10.86
C VAL A 361 -24.78 -18.70 -9.41
N ASN A 362 -25.02 -19.97 -9.08
CA ASN A 362 -24.69 -20.53 -7.77
C ASN A 362 -23.17 -20.45 -7.50
N GLY A 363 -22.80 -20.44 -6.22
CA GLY A 363 -21.42 -20.32 -5.75
C GLY A 363 -20.94 -18.89 -5.57
N LEU A 364 -21.74 -17.90 -6.00
CA LEU A 364 -21.32 -16.50 -6.07
C LEU A 364 -22.28 -15.47 -5.43
N PRO A 365 -23.20 -15.82 -4.51
CA PRO A 365 -24.06 -14.81 -3.93
C PRO A 365 -23.24 -13.78 -3.14
N GLN A 366 -23.72 -12.54 -3.17
CA GLN A 366 -23.09 -11.38 -2.58
C GLN A 366 -23.85 -10.98 -1.31
N GLY A 367 -23.15 -10.51 -0.29
CA GLY A 367 -23.78 -9.98 0.91
C GLY A 367 -23.00 -10.23 2.19
N LEU A 368 -23.70 -10.02 3.30
CA LEU A 368 -23.29 -10.41 4.64
C LEU A 368 -24.04 -11.68 5.03
N TRP A 369 -23.33 -12.63 5.61
CA TRP A 369 -23.82 -13.94 6.00
C TRP A 369 -23.55 -14.16 7.49
N THR A 370 -24.52 -14.76 8.18
CA THR A 370 -24.40 -15.18 9.58
C THR A 370 -24.14 -16.69 9.64
N GLU A 371 -23.58 -17.15 10.76
CA GLU A 371 -23.68 -18.57 11.10
C GLU A 371 -25.16 -18.94 11.31
N ASP A 372 -25.52 -20.19 10.98
CA ASP A 372 -26.87 -20.70 11.27
C ASP A 372 -27.14 -20.65 12.79
N GLU A 373 -28.34 -20.27 13.19
CA GLU A 373 -28.74 -20.18 14.60
C GLU A 373 -28.68 -21.56 15.28
N ASP A 374 -28.96 -22.62 14.51
CA ASP A 374 -28.94 -24.01 14.99
C ASP A 374 -27.52 -24.61 15.01
N ALA A 375 -26.50 -23.86 14.57
CA ALA A 375 -25.13 -24.34 14.64
C ALA A 375 -24.71 -24.50 16.11
N ILE A 376 -24.35 -25.73 16.49
CA ILE A 376 -23.93 -26.15 17.85
C ILE A 376 -22.82 -25.28 18.46
N ARG A 377 -22.12 -24.49 17.63
CA ARG A 377 -21.02 -23.59 18.02
C ARG A 377 -21.21 -22.14 17.59
N SER A 378 -22.43 -21.70 17.25
CA SER A 378 -22.67 -20.32 16.83
C SER A 378 -22.27 -19.37 17.95
N SER A 379 -21.33 -18.47 17.65
CA SER A 379 -20.85 -17.48 18.61
C SER A 379 -21.74 -16.25 18.68
N GLY A 380 -22.61 -16.05 17.67
CA GLY A 380 -23.34 -14.80 17.45
C GLY A 380 -22.40 -13.58 17.26
N ARG A 381 -21.13 -13.83 16.89
CA ARG A 381 -20.06 -12.83 16.79
C ARG A 381 -19.24 -12.93 15.50
N ILE A 382 -19.44 -13.99 14.72
CA ILE A 382 -18.70 -14.25 13.50
C ILE A 382 -19.68 -14.09 12.34
N PHE A 383 -19.26 -13.28 11.37
CA PHE A 383 -20.02 -12.98 10.16
C PHE A 383 -19.10 -13.13 8.96
N TYR A 384 -19.68 -13.42 7.81
CA TYR A 384 -18.92 -13.57 6.57
C TYR A 384 -19.41 -12.59 5.52
N SER A 385 -18.49 -12.08 4.72
CA SER A 385 -18.78 -11.05 3.72
C SER A 385 -18.23 -11.43 2.36
N THR A 386 -19.10 -11.42 1.35
CA THR A 386 -18.77 -11.66 -0.05
C THR A 386 -19.13 -10.44 -0.90
N THR A 387 -18.39 -10.23 -1.99
CA THR A 387 -18.52 -9.08 -2.89
C THR A 387 -18.54 -9.53 -4.35
N PRO A 388 -19.08 -8.72 -5.27
CA PRO A 388 -19.05 -9.04 -6.70
C PRO A 388 -17.62 -9.18 -7.21
N LYS A 389 -17.50 -9.81 -8.37
CA LYS A 389 -16.27 -9.81 -9.15
C LYS A 389 -15.92 -8.38 -9.58
N ALA A 390 -14.68 -7.96 -9.33
CA ALA A 390 -14.18 -6.67 -9.80
C ALA A 390 -14.12 -6.60 -11.34
N GLY A 391 -14.50 -5.46 -11.91
CA GLY A 391 -14.49 -5.24 -13.36
C GLY A 391 -13.09 -5.31 -14.00
N THR A 392 -12.03 -5.16 -13.19
CA THR A 392 -10.62 -5.29 -13.59
C THR A 392 -10.23 -6.73 -13.93
N PHE A 393 -10.95 -7.73 -13.43
CA PHE A 393 -10.64 -9.14 -13.68
C PHE A 393 -11.28 -9.65 -14.97
N ARG A 394 -10.66 -9.33 -16.10
CA ARG A 394 -11.18 -9.73 -17.42
C ARG A 394 -10.83 -11.18 -17.79
N ASP A 395 -9.76 -11.70 -17.22
CA ASP A 395 -9.17 -12.99 -17.64
C ASP A 395 -9.69 -14.20 -16.84
N SER A 396 -10.46 -13.96 -15.77
CA SER A 396 -11.19 -15.02 -15.07
C SER A 396 -12.62 -15.11 -15.56
N ALA A 397 -13.20 -16.31 -15.60
CA ALA A 397 -14.61 -16.47 -15.92
C ALA A 397 -15.42 -16.83 -14.66
N VAL A 398 -16.52 -16.10 -14.47
CA VAL A 398 -17.47 -16.29 -13.36
C VAL A 398 -18.13 -17.67 -13.40
N GLU A 399 -18.35 -18.18 -14.62
CA GLU A 399 -19.03 -19.45 -14.87
C GLU A 399 -18.08 -20.49 -15.47
N ALA A 400 -16.75 -20.30 -15.38
CA ALA A 400 -15.80 -21.24 -15.96
C ALA A 400 -16.03 -22.64 -15.35
N ASP A 401 -16.27 -23.63 -16.21
CA ASP A 401 -16.42 -25.02 -15.83
C ASP A 401 -15.25 -25.81 -16.42
N LYS A 402 -14.47 -26.46 -15.55
CA LYS A 402 -13.33 -27.28 -15.95
C LYS A 402 -13.73 -28.70 -16.37
N ILE A 403 -14.97 -29.11 -16.08
CA ILE A 403 -15.47 -30.48 -16.24
C ILE A 403 -16.40 -30.60 -17.45
N ALA A 404 -17.28 -29.62 -17.69
CA ALA A 404 -18.28 -29.71 -18.75
C ALA A 404 -18.34 -28.46 -19.67
N PRO A 405 -18.61 -28.64 -20.98
CA PRO A 405 -18.90 -27.51 -21.87
C PRO A 405 -20.21 -26.82 -21.44
N ARG A 406 -20.22 -25.49 -21.50
CA ARG A 406 -21.41 -24.68 -21.18
C ARG A 406 -21.76 -23.72 -22.31
N PRO A 407 -23.02 -23.33 -22.48
CA PRO A 407 -23.37 -22.29 -23.44
C PRO A 407 -22.95 -20.90 -22.94
N LEU A 408 -22.36 -20.07 -23.82
CA LEU A 408 -22.09 -18.67 -23.51
C LEU A 408 -23.38 -17.89 -23.29
N ARG A 409 -23.49 -17.14 -22.20
CA ARG A 409 -24.69 -16.33 -21.90
C ARG A 409 -24.71 -14.96 -22.57
N GLN A 410 -23.56 -14.41 -22.91
CA GLN A 410 -23.40 -13.05 -23.43
C GLN A 410 -22.39 -13.00 -24.60
N GLY A 411 -22.42 -11.90 -25.35
CA GLY A 411 -21.51 -11.64 -26.47
C GLY A 411 -21.98 -12.23 -27.82
N PRO A 412 -21.16 -12.06 -28.87
CA PRO A 412 -21.51 -12.43 -30.25
C PRO A 412 -21.70 -13.94 -30.46
N ASN A 413 -21.23 -14.77 -29.52
CA ASN A 413 -21.33 -16.22 -29.55
C ASN A 413 -22.33 -16.80 -28.53
N LYS A 414 -23.28 -15.98 -28.05
CA LYS A 414 -24.33 -16.41 -27.12
C LYS A 414 -25.01 -17.70 -27.59
N GLY A 415 -25.14 -18.67 -26.68
CA GLY A 415 -25.74 -19.98 -26.93
C GLY A 415 -24.80 -21.03 -27.51
N LYS A 416 -23.60 -20.66 -27.99
CA LYS A 416 -22.61 -21.63 -28.45
C LYS A 416 -21.92 -22.31 -27.26
N PRO A 417 -21.59 -23.61 -27.34
CA PRO A 417 -20.83 -24.29 -26.32
C PRO A 417 -19.40 -23.71 -26.26
N THR A 418 -18.92 -23.44 -25.05
CA THR A 418 -17.54 -23.06 -24.74
C THR A 418 -16.93 -24.08 -23.79
N ILE A 419 -15.62 -24.31 -23.94
CA ILE A 419 -14.81 -25.13 -23.05
C ILE A 419 -13.77 -24.19 -22.44
N ASP A 420 -13.95 -23.88 -21.16
CA ASP A 420 -13.17 -22.85 -20.46
C ASP A 420 -12.06 -23.50 -19.61
N THR A 421 -11.56 -24.68 -19.98
CA THR A 421 -10.58 -25.47 -19.19
C THR A 421 -9.27 -24.73 -18.90
N HIS A 422 -8.90 -23.78 -19.77
CA HIS A 422 -7.72 -22.94 -19.65
C HIS A 422 -8.00 -21.59 -18.96
N ILE A 423 -9.26 -21.26 -18.68
CA ILE A 423 -9.66 -19.99 -18.08
C ILE A 423 -9.76 -20.17 -16.56
N PRO A 424 -9.08 -19.34 -15.75
CA PRO A 424 -9.22 -19.40 -14.30
C PRO A 424 -10.65 -19.06 -13.88
N ALA A 425 -11.25 -19.90 -13.03
CA ALA A 425 -12.57 -19.65 -12.48
C ALA A 425 -12.51 -18.56 -11.40
N TRP A 426 -13.45 -17.62 -11.43
CA TRP A 426 -13.58 -16.62 -10.39
C TRP A 426 -14.32 -17.18 -9.17
N ASN A 427 -13.68 -17.15 -8.00
CA ASN A 427 -14.32 -17.45 -6.71
C ASN A 427 -14.12 -16.27 -5.76
N PRO A 428 -15.18 -15.66 -5.19
CA PRO A 428 -15.03 -14.55 -4.28
C PRO A 428 -14.33 -15.01 -3.00
N GLY A 429 -13.29 -14.28 -2.61
CA GLY A 429 -12.65 -14.47 -1.31
C GLY A 429 -13.66 -14.18 -0.20
N LEU A 430 -13.85 -15.14 0.70
CA LEU A 430 -14.65 -14.94 1.90
C LEU A 430 -13.90 -14.03 2.86
N VAL A 431 -14.56 -12.99 3.36
CA VAL A 431 -14.01 -12.12 4.40
C VAL A 431 -14.72 -12.44 5.71
N GLU A 432 -13.99 -12.93 6.71
CA GLU A 432 -14.53 -13.14 8.06
C GLU A 432 -14.47 -11.82 8.84
N ILE A 433 -15.59 -11.44 9.43
CA ILE A 433 -15.76 -10.28 10.31
C ILE A 433 -16.13 -10.83 11.69
N ALA A 434 -15.18 -10.81 12.62
CA ALA A 434 -15.38 -11.24 14.00
C ALA A 434 -15.50 -10.02 14.92
N VAL A 435 -16.67 -9.82 15.54
CA VAL A 435 -16.88 -8.78 16.56
C VAL A 435 -16.31 -9.29 17.87
N LEU A 436 -15.04 -8.95 18.14
CA LEU A 436 -14.32 -9.41 19.33
C LEU A 436 -14.82 -8.74 20.60
N GLY A 437 -15.29 -7.48 20.50
CA GLY A 437 -15.95 -6.87 21.65
C GLY A 437 -16.83 -5.67 21.33
N CYS A 438 -17.95 -5.60 22.05
CA CYS A 438 -18.99 -4.59 21.93
C CYS A 438 -19.82 -4.49 23.23
N HIS A 439 -20.58 -3.42 23.40
CA HIS A 439 -21.33 -3.14 24.63
C HIS A 439 -22.82 -3.49 24.47
N LEU A 440 -23.18 -4.78 24.56
CA LEU A 440 -24.58 -5.23 24.39
C LEU A 440 -25.56 -4.51 25.33
N ASN A 441 -25.13 -4.30 26.59
CA ASN A 441 -25.96 -3.61 27.60
C ASN A 441 -26.17 -2.12 27.28
N ALA A 442 -25.37 -1.56 26.38
CA ALA A 442 -25.50 -0.19 25.88
C ALA A 442 -26.20 -0.12 24.51
N GLY A 443 -26.79 -1.23 24.05
CA GLY A 443 -27.54 -1.29 22.79
C GLY A 443 -26.72 -1.68 21.55
N ASP A 444 -25.41 -1.95 21.68
CA ASP A 444 -24.61 -2.38 20.52
C ASP A 444 -25.15 -3.71 19.97
N SER A 445 -25.39 -3.77 18.66
CA SER A 445 -25.64 -5.02 17.95
C SER A 445 -24.37 -5.50 17.22
N PRO A 446 -23.87 -6.72 17.51
CA PRO A 446 -22.74 -7.30 16.77
C PRO A 446 -23.02 -7.45 15.28
N GLU A 447 -24.25 -7.79 14.93
CA GLU A 447 -24.69 -7.90 13.54
C GLU A 447 -24.68 -6.53 12.86
N ALA A 448 -25.16 -5.49 13.53
CA ALA A 448 -25.10 -4.13 13.00
C ALA A 448 -23.66 -3.64 12.82
N LEU A 449 -22.76 -3.93 13.78
CA LEU A 449 -21.33 -3.65 13.65
C LEU A 449 -20.72 -4.37 12.45
N ALA A 450 -21.05 -5.65 12.26
CA ALA A 450 -20.56 -6.43 11.13
C ALA A 450 -21.11 -5.92 9.79
N LEU A 451 -22.39 -5.52 9.74
CA LEU A 451 -22.99 -4.93 8.55
C LEU A 451 -22.37 -3.59 8.19
N ALA A 452 -22.10 -2.72 9.18
CA ALA A 452 -21.35 -1.49 8.94
C ALA A 452 -19.95 -1.78 8.36
N VAL A 453 -19.25 -2.78 8.90
CA VAL A 453 -17.93 -3.18 8.38
C VAL A 453 -18.02 -3.76 6.95
N HIS A 454 -19.10 -4.48 6.62
CA HIS A 454 -19.37 -4.90 5.24
C HIS A 454 -19.64 -3.70 4.32
N GLN A 455 -20.47 -2.75 4.75
CA GLN A 455 -20.78 -1.54 3.98
C GLN A 455 -19.54 -0.69 3.72
N LEU A 456 -18.59 -0.61 4.67
CA LEU A 456 -17.30 0.05 4.47
C LEU A 456 -16.46 -0.55 3.32
N ARG A 457 -16.80 -1.74 2.81
CA ARG A 457 -16.17 -2.31 1.61
C ARG A 457 -16.77 -1.76 0.31
N GLN A 458 -17.94 -1.14 0.38
CA GLN A 458 -18.68 -0.57 -0.75
C GLN A 458 -18.50 0.95 -0.82
N ALA A 459 -17.25 1.41 -0.65
CA ALA A 459 -16.91 2.83 -0.66
C ALA A 459 -17.30 3.48 -2.02
N PRO A 460 -18.17 4.51 -2.05
CA PRO A 460 -18.72 5.04 -3.30
C PRO A 460 -17.68 5.71 -4.21
N ASP A 461 -16.52 6.08 -3.64
CA ASP A 461 -15.38 6.63 -4.37
C ASP A 461 -14.52 5.56 -5.06
N TYR A 462 -14.96 4.29 -5.04
CA TYR A 462 -14.39 3.17 -5.77
C TYR A 462 -15.45 2.54 -6.69
N LEU A 463 -15.04 2.15 -7.90
CA LEU A 463 -15.91 1.49 -8.86
C LEU A 463 -16.27 0.06 -8.45
N ASP A 464 -15.31 -0.63 -7.85
CA ASP A 464 -15.43 -2.03 -7.41
C ASP A 464 -15.38 -2.10 -5.88
N ALA A 465 -16.00 -3.13 -5.33
CA ALA A 465 -15.96 -3.40 -3.89
C ALA A 465 -14.54 -3.70 -3.40
N LEU A 466 -14.18 -3.13 -2.26
CA LEU A 466 -12.89 -3.33 -1.62
C LEU A 466 -12.77 -4.73 -1.00
N SER A 467 -11.59 -5.32 -1.03
CA SER A 467 -11.28 -6.57 -0.31
C SER A 467 -11.13 -6.37 1.19
N LEU A 468 -10.82 -5.14 1.62
CA LEU A 468 -10.77 -4.72 3.02
C LEU A 468 -11.77 -3.58 3.27
N PRO A 469 -12.35 -3.47 4.47
CA PRO A 469 -13.12 -2.28 4.85
C PRO A 469 -12.29 -1.00 4.65
N LEU A 470 -12.92 0.08 4.20
CA LEU A 470 -12.26 1.34 3.81
C LEU A 470 -11.13 1.79 4.76
N PRO A 471 -11.30 1.88 6.09
CA PRO A 471 -10.20 2.30 6.97
C PRO A 471 -8.97 1.38 6.92
N LEU A 472 -9.18 0.05 6.82
CA LEU A 472 -8.09 -0.92 6.67
C LEU A 472 -7.42 -0.82 5.31
N HIS A 473 -8.19 -0.56 4.24
CA HIS A 473 -7.65 -0.29 2.91
C HIS A 473 -6.79 0.99 2.89
N LEU A 474 -7.24 2.08 3.52
CA LEU A 474 -6.45 3.31 3.61
C LEU A 474 -5.17 3.13 4.44
N ALA A 475 -5.25 2.34 5.51
CA ALA A 475 -4.08 1.98 6.31
C ALA A 475 -3.10 1.07 5.55
N SER A 476 -3.59 0.19 4.67
CA SER A 476 -2.73 -0.64 3.82
C SER A 476 -2.01 0.19 2.77
N LEU A 477 -2.70 1.13 2.11
CA LEU A 477 -2.11 2.05 1.11
C LEU A 477 -1.01 2.95 1.69
N ALA A 478 -1.03 3.22 3.00
CA ALA A 478 0.02 3.97 3.69
C ALA A 478 1.41 3.32 3.54
N GLN A 479 1.48 2.03 3.21
CA GLN A 479 2.73 1.34 2.92
C GLN A 479 3.54 2.03 1.82
N HIS A 480 2.89 2.69 0.85
CA HIS A 480 3.54 3.42 -0.23
C HIS A 480 4.53 4.49 0.25
N TYR A 481 4.34 5.03 1.45
CA TYR A 481 5.18 6.06 2.06
C TYR A 481 6.05 5.53 3.21
N VAL A 482 5.92 4.25 3.61
CA VAL A 482 6.87 3.60 4.51
C VAL A 482 7.99 3.03 3.67
N LEU A 483 9.00 3.85 3.41
CA LEU A 483 10.17 3.54 2.58
C LEU A 483 11.44 3.68 3.43
N PRO A 484 11.93 2.59 4.07
CA PRO A 484 13.03 2.69 5.01
C PRO A 484 14.32 3.08 4.32
N THR A 485 14.94 4.16 4.78
CA THR A 485 16.27 4.66 4.39
C THR A 485 17.14 4.79 5.64
N VAL A 486 18.46 4.91 5.48
CA VAL A 486 19.33 5.31 6.59
C VAL A 486 19.17 6.82 6.77
N ALA A 487 19.02 7.28 8.02
CA ALA A 487 18.99 8.69 8.33
C ALA A 487 20.36 9.29 7.99
N GLU A 488 20.39 10.44 7.30
CA GLU A 488 21.65 11.16 7.09
C GLU A 488 22.14 11.66 8.45
N GLY A 489 23.37 11.28 8.84
CA GLY A 489 24.04 11.91 9.95
C GLY A 489 24.16 13.43 9.71
N GLU A 490 24.09 14.23 10.77
CA GLU A 490 24.50 15.63 10.70
C GLU A 490 26.02 15.66 10.46
N ASP A 491 26.43 15.53 9.20
CA ASP A 491 27.82 15.65 8.80
C ASP A 491 28.24 17.12 8.99
N GLU A 492 29.07 17.37 10.01
CA GLU A 492 29.88 18.57 10.09
C GLU A 492 30.69 18.68 8.80
N SER A 493 30.29 19.61 7.95
CA SER A 493 30.90 19.88 6.66
C SER A 493 32.38 20.26 6.81
N VAL A 494 33.31 19.42 6.34
CA VAL A 494 34.66 19.86 5.97
C VAL A 494 35.17 19.10 4.73
N GLU A 495 35.23 19.84 3.62
CA GLU A 495 36.16 19.82 2.48
C GLU A 495 36.12 18.69 1.41
N GLU A 496 35.75 19.10 0.19
CA GLU A 496 36.22 18.56 -1.11
C GLU A 496 37.61 19.16 -1.49
N PRO A 497 38.24 18.81 -2.63
CA PRO A 497 38.73 17.49 -3.04
C PRO A 497 40.20 17.58 -3.53
N ALA A 498 40.87 16.45 -3.77
CA ALA A 498 42.14 16.43 -4.50
C ALA A 498 42.08 15.46 -5.71
N ALA A 499 42.19 16.05 -6.90
CA ALA A 499 42.62 15.42 -8.16
C ALA A 499 44.10 14.97 -8.04
N ASP A 500 44.74 14.13 -8.85
CA ASP A 500 44.54 13.52 -10.16
C ASP A 500 45.61 12.40 -10.26
N LYS A 501 45.43 11.40 -11.14
CA LYS A 501 46.46 10.86 -12.06
C LYS A 501 46.04 9.55 -12.76
N THR A 502 46.02 9.68 -14.08
CA THR A 502 45.99 8.68 -15.16
C THR A 502 47.16 7.69 -15.17
N GLU A 503 46.93 6.44 -15.64
CA GLU A 503 47.53 5.89 -16.88
C GLU A 503 47.06 4.46 -17.25
N SER A 504 47.28 4.13 -18.53
CA SER A 504 46.68 3.11 -19.41
C SER A 504 47.23 1.67 -19.34
N THR A 505 46.47 0.66 -19.82
CA THR A 505 46.91 -0.33 -20.85
C THR A 505 45.81 -1.33 -21.33
N VAL A 506 45.47 -1.24 -22.62
CA VAL A 506 45.36 -2.22 -23.74
C VAL A 506 44.93 -3.72 -23.53
N ASP A 507 43.95 -4.11 -24.37
CA ASP A 507 43.55 -5.39 -25.01
C ASP A 507 43.08 -6.65 -24.27
N GLY A 508 42.03 -7.28 -24.85
CA GLY A 508 41.59 -8.64 -24.51
C GLY A 508 40.26 -9.04 -25.17
N GLN A 509 40.33 -9.59 -26.38
CA GLN A 509 39.23 -10.03 -27.25
C GLN A 509 38.72 -11.46 -26.91
N ARG A 510 37.44 -11.75 -27.27
CA ARG A 510 36.71 -13.06 -27.36
C ARG A 510 36.24 -13.67 -26.01
N VAL A 511 35.02 -14.21 -25.88
CA VAL A 511 34.47 -15.39 -26.60
C VAL A 511 32.93 -15.33 -26.73
N VAL A 512 32.45 -15.74 -27.92
CA VAL A 512 31.05 -16.02 -28.30
C VAL A 512 30.75 -17.50 -28.06
N ALA A 513 29.47 -17.80 -27.77
CA ALA A 513 28.81 -19.11 -27.82
C ALA A 513 28.82 -19.98 -26.54
N ALA A 514 27.76 -19.84 -25.75
CA ALA A 514 27.03 -20.99 -25.21
C ALA A 514 25.61 -20.56 -24.84
N LEU A 515 24.63 -21.43 -25.17
CA LEU A 515 23.21 -21.39 -24.78
C LEU A 515 22.23 -20.73 -25.77
N GLY A 516 22.12 -21.39 -26.93
CA GLY A 516 20.87 -22.03 -27.36
C GLY A 516 19.57 -21.26 -27.22
N LEU A 517 19.15 -20.66 -28.34
CA LEU A 517 17.77 -20.28 -28.63
C LEU A 517 16.86 -21.52 -28.62
N ILE A 518 15.76 -21.46 -27.88
CA ILE A 518 14.46 -22.02 -28.28
C ILE A 518 13.43 -20.92 -28.11
N THR A 519 12.67 -20.71 -29.17
CA THR A 519 11.62 -19.71 -29.36
C THR A 519 10.24 -20.24 -29.02
N GLU A 520 9.36 -19.29 -28.65
CA GLU A 520 7.90 -19.27 -28.79
C GLU A 520 7.04 -20.17 -27.89
N GLU A 521 6.39 -19.53 -26.91
CA GLU A 521 4.93 -19.57 -26.79
C GLU A 521 4.40 -18.15 -26.54
N ALA A 522 3.23 -17.87 -27.10
CA ALA A 522 2.61 -16.55 -27.15
C ALA A 522 1.81 -16.28 -25.88
N ASP A 523 2.38 -15.48 -24.98
CA ASP A 523 1.65 -14.95 -23.83
C ASP A 523 0.81 -13.74 -24.26
N THR A 524 -0.50 -13.96 -24.34
CA THR A 524 -1.49 -12.89 -24.15
C THR A 524 -1.48 -12.49 -22.68
N GLU A 525 -0.86 -11.36 -22.37
CA GLU A 525 -0.70 -10.90 -20.99
C GLU A 525 -1.98 -10.29 -20.39
N PRO A 526 -2.22 -10.54 -19.08
CA PRO A 526 -3.29 -9.93 -18.29
C PRO A 526 -3.01 -8.45 -17.99
N ALA A 527 -4.01 -7.76 -17.43
CA ALA A 527 -3.95 -6.34 -17.10
C ALA A 527 -2.70 -5.94 -16.29
N ASP A 528 -2.00 -4.92 -16.81
CA ASP A 528 -0.83 -4.22 -16.23
C ASP A 528 -1.07 -3.82 -14.76
N VAL A 529 -0.65 -4.68 -13.82
CA VAL A 529 -0.40 -4.33 -12.42
C VAL A 529 1.07 -4.58 -12.16
N ASP A 530 1.81 -3.56 -11.73
CA ASP A 530 3.22 -3.64 -11.35
C ASP A 530 3.41 -4.81 -10.36
N PRO A 531 4.21 -5.84 -10.66
CA PRO A 531 4.27 -7.08 -9.88
C PRO A 531 4.79 -6.89 -8.45
N GLU A 532 5.40 -5.74 -8.13
CA GLU A 532 5.75 -5.37 -6.74
C GLU A 532 4.54 -4.87 -5.92
N TYR A 533 3.41 -4.68 -6.60
CA TYR A 533 2.09 -4.26 -6.09
C TYR A 533 0.99 -5.26 -6.47
N ALA A 534 1.33 -6.46 -6.97
CA ALA A 534 0.36 -7.55 -7.15
C ALA A 534 -0.29 -7.99 -5.81
N GLU A 535 0.32 -7.60 -4.69
CA GLU A 535 -0.25 -7.67 -3.34
C GLU A 535 -0.85 -6.31 -2.89
N ASP A 536 -1.44 -5.50 -3.76
CA ASP A 536 -2.16 -4.30 -3.30
C ASP A 536 -3.35 -4.76 -2.43
N PRO A 537 -3.34 -4.57 -1.11
CA PRO A 537 -4.35 -5.10 -0.22
C PRO A 537 -5.56 -4.18 -0.33
N GLY A 538 -6.41 -4.41 -1.33
CA GLY A 538 -7.51 -3.49 -1.59
C GLY A 538 -8.50 -3.91 -2.65
N LEU A 539 -8.06 -4.57 -3.71
CA LEU A 539 -8.99 -5.14 -4.69
C LEU A 539 -9.29 -6.59 -4.33
N ALA A 540 -10.47 -7.09 -4.72
CA ALA A 540 -10.76 -8.52 -4.64
C ALA A 540 -9.56 -9.28 -5.24
N GLN A 541 -9.13 -10.41 -4.66
CA GLN A 541 -7.91 -11.06 -5.14
C GLN A 541 -8.23 -11.92 -6.37
N ALA A 542 -7.37 -11.88 -7.39
CA ALA A 542 -7.43 -12.84 -8.47
C ALA A 542 -7.22 -14.26 -7.91
N PRO A 543 -7.78 -15.31 -8.55
CA PRO A 543 -7.47 -16.69 -8.19
C PRO A 543 -5.96 -16.93 -8.25
N GLU A 544 -5.38 -17.63 -7.27
CA GLU A 544 -3.97 -18.03 -7.30
C GLU A 544 -3.70 -18.95 -8.51
N ASP A 545 -2.64 -18.67 -9.29
CA ASP A 545 -2.24 -19.45 -10.48
C ASP A 545 -1.87 -20.93 -10.17
N GLU A 546 -1.70 -21.28 -8.89
CA GLU A 546 -1.42 -22.66 -8.44
C GLU A 546 -2.55 -23.66 -8.75
N GLN A 547 -3.71 -23.23 -9.26
CA GLN A 547 -4.77 -24.14 -9.69
C GLN A 547 -4.40 -25.00 -10.92
N LEU A 548 -3.29 -24.73 -11.61
CA LEU A 548 -2.81 -25.53 -12.75
C LEU A 548 -1.82 -26.63 -12.34
N ALA A 549 -1.10 -26.49 -11.23
CA ALA A 549 -0.01 -27.41 -10.87
C ALA A 549 -0.45 -28.71 -10.19
N LEU A 550 -1.76 -28.90 -9.94
CA LEU A 550 -2.29 -30.10 -9.27
C LEU A 550 -2.74 -31.21 -10.24
N PHE A 551 -2.66 -30.99 -11.56
CA PHE A 551 -3.04 -31.99 -12.57
C PHE A 551 -2.11 -32.07 -13.79
N SER A 552 -0.87 -31.58 -13.69
CA SER A 552 0.18 -31.79 -14.70
C SER A 552 1.19 -32.84 -14.25
#